data_AF-A0A3D2J6Y1-F1
#
_entry.id   AF-A0A3D2J6Y1-F1
#
_cell.length_a   1.000
_cell.length_b   1.000
_cell.length_c   1.000
_cell.angle_alpha   90.00
_cell.angle_beta   90.00
_cell.angle_gamma   90.00
#
_symmetry.space_group_name_H-M   'P 1'
#
loop_
_entity.id
_entity.type
_entity.pdbx_description
1 polymer ?
#
loop_
_entity_poly.entity_id
_entity_poly.type
_entity_poly.pdbx_seq_one_letter_code
_entity_poly.pdbx_strand_id
1 'polypeptide(L)' 'MTNPLVELHQHGQSVWYDNIDRAQLDSGQFKKMLTEDDIRGVTSNPTIFGKSISSGHAYDKQI' A
#
# COMPACT_ATOMS: atom_id res chain seq x y z
N MET A 1 22.97 4.95 0.35
CA MET A 1 22.19 5.06 1.59
C MET A 1 21.36 3.80 1.71
N THR A 2 21.32 3.20 2.90
CA THR A 2 20.47 2.05 3.22
C THR A 2 19.00 2.48 3.34
N ASN A 3 18.07 1.57 3.04
CA ASN A 3 16.64 1.82 3.16
C ASN A 3 16.26 1.88 4.66
N PRO A 4 15.71 3.00 5.18
CA PRO A 4 15.36 3.13 6.59
C PRO A 4 14.34 2.10 7.09
N LEU A 5 13.45 1.61 6.23
CA LEU A 5 12.46 0.60 6.60
C LEU A 5 13.11 -0.77 6.85
N VAL A 6 14.13 -1.11 6.04
CA VAL A 6 14.95 -2.31 6.25
C VAL A 6 15.70 -2.23 7.58
N GLU A 7 16.23 -1.06 7.93
CA GLU A 7 16.91 -0.83 9.22
C GLU A 7 15.94 -0.99 10.40
N LEU A 8 14.73 -0.42 10.33
CA LEU A 8 13.70 -0.60 11.35
C LEU A 8 13.33 -2.07 11.58
N HIS A 9 13.27 -2.86 10.50
CA HIS A 9 12.97 -4.28 10.62
C HIS A 9 14.08 -5.05 11.35
N GLN A 10 15.36 -4.67 11.19
CA GLN A 10 16.47 -5.25 11.97
C GLN A 10 16.33 -4.98 13.48
N HIS A 11 15.61 -3.92 13.85
CA HIS A 11 15.26 -3.61 15.24
C HIS A 11 13.95 -4.27 15.72
N GLY A 12 13.35 -5.15 14.91
CA GLY A 12 12.11 -5.85 15.23
C GLY A 12 10.84 -5.06 14.96
N GLN A 13 10.92 -3.88 14.33
CA GLN A 13 9.76 -3.07 13.97
C GLN A 13 9.31 -3.36 12.54
N SER A 14 8.06 -3.80 12.37
CA SER A 14 7.44 -3.93 11.05
C SER A 14 6.71 -2.64 10.68
N VAL A 15 6.97 -2.10 9.48
CA VAL A 15 6.31 -0.90 8.98
C VAL A 15 5.18 -1.28 8.02
N TRP A 16 4.03 -0.64 8.21
CA TRP A 16 2.82 -0.86 7.43
C TRP A 16 2.45 0.42 6.69
N TYR A 17 1.93 0.26 5.47
CA TYR A 17 1.46 1.37 4.65
C TYR A 17 -0.05 1.57 4.85
N ASP A 18 -0.45 2.76 5.33
CA ASP A 18 -1.83 3.06 5.69
C ASP A 18 -2.67 3.52 4.49
N ASN A 19 -2.63 2.75 3.41
CA ASN A 19 -3.52 2.86 2.27
C ASN A 19 -3.44 1.59 1.41
N ILE A 20 -4.52 1.25 0.74
CA ILE A 20 -4.51 0.30 -0.36
C ILE A 20 -5.68 0.61 -1.29
N ASP A 21 -5.38 0.71 -2.58
CA ASP A 21 -6.40 0.82 -3.62
C ASP A 21 -6.11 -0.06 -4.85
N ARG A 22 -7.12 -0.17 -5.72
CA ARG A 22 -7.06 -0.98 -6.93
C ARG A 22 -6.00 -0.48 -7.91
N ALA A 23 -5.80 0.83 -8.04
CA ALA A 23 -4.82 1.38 -8.96
C ALA A 23 -3.38 1.01 -8.56
N GLN A 24 -3.09 0.99 -7.25
CA GLN A 24 -1.79 0.56 -6.72
C GLN A 24 -1.51 -0.93 -6.96
N LEU A 25 -2.56 -1.76 -6.95
CA LEU A 25 -2.47 -3.18 -7.30
C LEU A 25 -2.22 -3.37 -8.80
N ASP A 26 -3.04 -2.75 -9.63
CA ASP A 26 -3.00 -2.91 -11.09
C ASP A 26 -1.70 -2.36 -11.70
N SER A 27 -1.19 -1.24 -11.16
CA SER A 27 0.08 -0.65 -11.59
C SER A 27 1.32 -1.43 -11.11
N GLY A 28 1.15 -2.39 -10.20
CA GLY A 28 2.25 -3.10 -9.55
C GLY A 28 3.02 -2.27 -8.52
N GLN A 29 2.57 -1.06 -8.21
CA GLN A 29 3.18 -0.21 -7.17
C GLN A 29 3.22 -0.92 -5.82
N PHE A 30 2.13 -1.61 -5.45
CA PHE A 30 2.08 -2.35 -4.19
C PHE A 30 3.13 -3.46 -4.13
N LYS A 31 3.37 -4.16 -5.25
CA LYS A 31 4.42 -5.18 -5.32
C LYS A 31 5.80 -4.57 -5.07
N LYS A 32 6.10 -3.40 -5.65
CA LYS A 32 7.37 -2.70 -5.43
C LYS A 32 7.56 -2.32 -3.96
N MET A 33 6.52 -1.80 -3.30
CA MET A 33 6.59 -1.48 -1.87
C MET A 33 6.97 -2.68 -1.01
N LEU A 34 6.48 -3.88 -1.34
CA LEU A 34 6.83 -5.10 -0.62
C LEU A 34 8.25 -5.57 -0.94
N THR A 35 8.67 -5.53 -2.21
CA THR A 35 9.93 -6.16 -2.65
C THR A 35 11.15 -5.25 -2.58
N GLU A 36 10.96 -3.95 -2.67
CA GLU A 36 12.03 -2.94 -2.77
C GLU A 36 12.09 -2.07 -1.50
N ASP A 37 10.92 -1.71 -0.95
CA ASP A 37 10.85 -0.76 0.17
C ASP A 37 10.78 -1.42 1.55
N ASP A 38 10.59 -2.75 1.65
CA ASP A 38 10.43 -3.50 2.91
C ASP A 38 9.15 -3.18 3.70
N ILE A 39 8.09 -2.71 3.02
CA ILE A 39 6.76 -2.65 3.63
C ILE A 39 6.29 -4.07 3.96
N ARG A 40 5.78 -4.27 5.19
CA ARG A 40 5.39 -5.58 5.71
C ARG A 40 3.89 -5.82 5.78
N GLY A 41 3.09 -4.79 5.51
CA GLY A 41 1.64 -4.89 5.53
C GLY A 41 0.98 -3.60 5.05
N VAL A 42 -0.33 -3.67 4.87
CA VAL A 42 -1.18 -2.53 4.52
C VAL A 42 -2.41 -2.52 5.39
N THR A 43 -2.90 -1.32 5.66
CA THR A 43 -4.21 -1.12 6.26
C THR A 43 -5.16 -0.46 5.27
N SER A 44 -6.42 -0.79 5.45
CA SER A 44 -7.52 -0.10 4.82
C SER A 44 -8.52 0.32 5.89
N ASN A 45 -9.32 1.32 5.56
CA ASN A 45 -10.45 1.76 6.38
C ASN A 45 -11.57 2.28 5.47
N PRO A 46 -12.81 2.42 5.97
CA PRO A 46 -13.95 2.87 5.17
C PRO A 46 -13.73 4.21 4.46
N THR A 47 -13.02 5.16 5.08
CA THR A 47 -12.72 6.47 4.51
C THR A 47 -11.82 6.35 3.28
N ILE A 48 -10.76 5.55 3.38
CA ILE A 48 -9.83 5.27 2.29
C ILE A 48 -10.57 4.60 1.11
N PHE A 49 -11.37 3.57 1.39
CA PHE A 49 -12.15 2.87 0.36
C PHE A 49 -13.16 3.80 -0.33
N GLY A 50 -13.93 4.56 0.45
CA GLY A 50 -14.94 5.48 -0.09
C GLY A 50 -14.33 6.55 -0.99
N LYS A 51 -13.15 7.08 -0.63
CA LYS A 51 -12.42 8.02 -1.48
C LYS A 51 -11.97 7.37 -2.79
N SER A 52 -11.43 6.16 -2.72
CA SER A 52 -10.93 5.45 -3.90
C SER A 52 -12.03 5.12 -4.91
N ILE A 53 -13.22 4.73 -4.43
CA ILE A 53 -14.40 4.47 -5.26
C ILE A 53 -14.97 5.75 -5.88
N SER A 54 -15.05 6.84 -5.11
CA SER A 54 -15.69 8.09 -5.57
C SER A 54 -14.80 8.97 -6.46
N SER A 55 -13.47 8.83 -6.36
CA SER A 55 -12.52 9.75 -7.01
C SER A 55 -11.87 9.17 -8.28
N GLY A 56 -12.20 7.94 -8.68
CA GLY A 56 -11.56 7.30 -9.83
C GLY A 56 -12.38 6.15 -10.42
N HIS A 57 -11.88 5.60 -11.53
CA HIS A 57 -12.59 4.59 -12.33
C HIS A 57 -12.15 3.15 -12.05
N ALA A 58 -11.26 2.95 -11.08
CA ALA A 58 -10.62 1.66 -10.85
C ALA A 58 -11.61 0.56 -10.40
N TYR A 59 -12.78 0.96 -9.88
CA TYR A 59 -13.82 0.04 -9.42
C TYR A 59 -15.05 -0.03 -10.33
N ASP A 60 -15.11 0.75 -11.41
CA ASP A 60 -16.32 0.90 -12.26
C ASP A 60 -16.81 -0.41 -12.87
N LYS A 61 -15.93 -1.39 -13.09
CA LYS A 61 -16.31 -2.70 -13.64
C LYS A 61 -16.98 -3.63 -12.61
N GLN A 62 -16.94 -3.29 -11.33
CA GLN A 62 -17.39 -4.13 -10.22
C GLN A 62 -18.60 -3.54 -9.49
N ILE A 63 -19.05 -2.35 -9.88
CA ILE A 63 -20.19 -1.61 -9.33
C ILE A 63 -21.26 -1.53 -10.42
#